data_AF-A0A151BT87-F1
#
_entry.id   AF-A0A151BT87-F1
#
_cell.length_a   1.000
_cell.length_b   1.000
_cell.length_c   1.000
_cell.angle_alpha   90.00
_cell.angle_beta   90.00
_cell.angle_gamma   90.00
#
_symmetry.space_group_name_H-M   'P 1'
#
loop_
_entity.id
_entity.type
_entity.pdbx_description
1 polymer ?
#
loop_
_entity_poly.entity_id
_entity_poly.type
_entity_poly.pdbx_seq_one_letter_code
_entity_poly.pdbx_strand_id
1 'polypeptide(L)'
;MIGLCPAGNGHYRDVFGKVEEGVVYAKPTKLAEHGGMNPDDQHVLMLIDTPGAHHHAVSAPVETTQVAPTTLALLGLNPRDLRAVRVEGTAVLPGLFRRL
;
A
#
# COMPACT_ATOMS: atom_id res chain seq x y z
N MET A 1 -4.45 -17.42 14.74
CA MET A 1 -3.11 -17.26 15.39
C MET A 1 -3.13 -16.00 16.24
N ILE A 2 -2.57 -16.02 17.45
CA ILE A 2 -2.40 -14.83 18.30
C ILE A 2 -0.94 -14.37 18.23
N GLY A 3 -0.72 -13.08 17.99
CA GLY A 3 0.61 -12.45 17.95
C GLY A 3 0.73 -11.31 18.98
N LEU A 4 1.97 -11.01 19.37
CA LEU A 4 2.29 -9.90 20.27
C LEU A 4 2.75 -8.70 19.45
N CYS A 5 2.24 -7.51 19.78
CA CYS A 5 2.74 -6.27 19.21
C CYS A 5 3.87 -5.73 20.11
N PRO A 6 5.03 -5.33 19.57
CA PRO A 6 6.06 -4.66 20.37
C PRO A 6 5.49 -3.43 21.07
N ALA A 7 5.82 -3.24 22.35
CA ALA A 7 5.38 -2.07 23.11
C ALA A 7 5.82 -0.77 22.39
N GLY A 8 4.88 0.11 22.09
CA GLY A 8 5.08 1.29 21.24
C GLY A 8 4.13 2.45 21.61
N ASN A 9 4.03 3.45 20.71
CA ASN A 9 3.42 4.80 20.87
C ASN A 9 1.97 4.92 21.39
N GLY A 10 1.38 3.88 21.98
CA GLY A 10 0.08 3.88 22.62
C GLY A 10 -1.11 3.64 21.68
N HIS A 11 -0.87 3.50 20.38
CA HIS A 11 -1.95 3.36 19.38
C HIS A 11 -2.28 1.90 19.01
N TYR A 12 -1.45 0.94 19.39
CA TYR A 12 -1.67 -0.48 19.14
C TYR A 12 -1.94 -1.24 20.44
N ARG A 13 -2.78 -2.29 20.37
CA ARG A 13 -2.99 -3.23 21.48
C ARG A 13 -1.78 -4.15 21.63
N ASP A 14 -1.52 -4.62 22.85
CA ASP A 14 -0.40 -5.53 23.15
C ASP A 14 -0.49 -6.87 22.40
N VAL A 15 -1.70 -7.25 22.00
CA VAL A 15 -2.03 -8.52 21.35
C VAL A 15 -2.90 -8.27 20.14
N PHE A 16 -2.65 -9.02 19.06
CA PHE A 16 -3.50 -9.07 17.89
C PHE A 16 -3.81 -10.50 17.47
N GLY A 17 -4.95 -10.70 16.81
CA GLY A 17 -5.36 -11.98 16.25
C GLY A 17 -5.32 -11.96 14.73
N LYS A 18 -4.74 -13.00 14.12
CA LYS A 18 -4.93 -13.32 12.70
C LYS A 18 -6.08 -14.32 12.57
N VAL A 19 -7.11 -13.94 11.82
CA VAL A 19 -8.23 -14.77 11.39
C VAL A 19 -7.85 -15.67 10.22
N GLU A 20 -8.52 -16.81 10.13
CA GLU A 20 -8.49 -17.69 8.95
C GLU A 20 -9.28 -17.05 7.80
N GLU A 21 -8.93 -17.41 6.58
CA GLU A 21 -9.61 -16.94 5.38
C GLU A 21 -11.10 -17.34 5.40
N GLY A 22 -11.97 -16.41 4.99
CA GLY A 22 -13.43 -16.60 5.03
C GLY A 22 -14.08 -16.46 6.42
N VAL A 23 -13.29 -16.27 7.48
CA VAL A 23 -13.81 -16.06 8.84
C VAL A 23 -13.81 -14.57 9.21
N VAL A 24 -14.98 -14.06 9.59
CA VAL A 24 -15.17 -12.67 10.01
C VAL A 24 -15.77 -12.61 11.41
N TYR A 25 -15.16 -11.84 12.31
CA TYR A 25 -15.74 -11.48 13.60
C TYR A 25 -16.48 -10.15 13.50
N ALA A 26 -17.76 -10.17 13.13
CA ALA A 26 -18.59 -8.98 12.96
C ALA A 26 -19.98 -9.14 13.58
N LYS A 27 -20.69 -8.01 13.72
CA LYS A 27 -22.13 -8.02 13.99
C LYS A 27 -22.90 -8.55 12.76
N PRO A 28 -24.13 -9.08 12.91
CA PRO A 28 -24.86 -9.81 11.85
C PRO A 28 -25.18 -9.04 10.56
N THR A 29 -24.85 -7.76 10.48
CA THR A 29 -25.20 -6.87 9.37
C THR A 29 -24.13 -6.78 8.28
N LYS A 30 -22.96 -7.38 8.47
CA LYS A 30 -21.87 -7.34 7.49
C LYS A 30 -21.77 -8.65 6.71
N LEU A 31 -21.85 -8.54 5.40
CA LEU A 31 -21.82 -9.67 4.46
C LEU A 31 -20.42 -9.92 3.85
N ALA A 32 -19.51 -8.94 3.97
CA ALA A 32 -18.12 -9.04 3.54
C ALA A 32 -17.28 -8.04 4.36
N GLU A 33 -16.01 -8.38 4.59
CA GLU A 33 -14.99 -7.50 5.18
C GLU A 33 -13.69 -7.66 4.41
N HIS A 34 -12.89 -6.59 4.38
CA HIS A 34 -11.50 -6.60 3.92
C HIS A 34 -10.62 -6.01 5.03
N GLY A 35 -9.32 -6.26 5.01
CA GLY A 35 -8.39 -5.84 6.07
C GLY A 35 -7.87 -6.98 6.94
N GLY A 36 -8.21 -8.22 6.59
CA GLY A 36 -7.45 -9.39 7.02
C GLY A 36 -6.05 -9.41 6.43
N MET A 37 -5.20 -10.29 6.96
CA MET A 37 -3.85 -10.52 6.44
C MET A 37 -3.87 -11.55 5.28
N ASN A 38 -4.93 -11.54 4.47
CA ASN A 38 -5.08 -12.38 3.29
C ASN A 38 -4.49 -11.63 2.07
N PRO A 39 -3.51 -12.19 1.34
CA PRO A 39 -2.96 -11.55 0.15
C PRO A 39 -4.01 -11.20 -0.92
N ASP A 40 -5.06 -12.03 -1.05
CA ASP A 40 -6.11 -11.81 -2.06
C ASP A 40 -7.00 -10.60 -1.72
N ASP A 41 -7.07 -10.18 -0.46
CA ASP A 41 -7.77 -8.96 -0.02
C ASP A 41 -6.92 -7.68 -0.16
N GLN A 42 -5.64 -7.82 -0.55
CA GLN A 42 -4.66 -6.73 -0.54
C GLN A 42 -4.26 -6.28 -1.95
N HIS A 43 -4.53 -7.10 -2.97
CA HIS A 43 -4.28 -6.71 -4.37
C HIS A 43 -5.36 -5.76 -4.88
N VAL A 44 -4.94 -4.53 -5.20
CA VAL A 44 -5.81 -3.49 -5.77
C VAL A 44 -5.32 -3.07 -7.16
N LEU A 45 -6.25 -2.64 -8.01
CA LEU A 45 -5.92 -2.13 -9.34
C LEU A 45 -5.13 -0.82 -9.24
N MET A 46 -4.05 -0.72 -10.02
CA MET A 46 -3.26 0.51 -10.19
C MET A 46 -3.43 1.04 -11.62
N LEU A 47 -4.03 2.22 -11.74
CA LEU A 47 -4.20 2.93 -13.02
C LEU A 47 -3.68 4.35 -12.88
N ILE A 48 -2.95 4.81 -13.89
CA ILE A 48 -2.35 6.14 -13.92
C ILE A 48 -2.74 6.81 -15.23
N ASP A 49 -3.28 8.01 -15.12
CA ASP A 49 -3.59 8.88 -16.25
C ASP A 49 -2.93 10.25 -16.02
N THR A 50 -2.12 10.69 -16.98
CA THR A 50 -1.40 11.97 -16.92
C THR A 50 -1.37 12.61 -18.29
N PRO A 51 -1.32 13.96 -18.39
CA PRO A 51 -1.17 14.63 -19.68
C PRO A 51 0.03 14.12 -20.47
N GLY A 52 -0.20 13.71 -21.72
CA GLY A 52 0.85 13.16 -22.58
C GLY A 52 1.25 11.71 -22.30
N ALA A 53 0.54 10.99 -21.42
CA ALA A 53 0.75 9.56 -21.24
C ALA A 53 0.40 8.78 -22.51
N HIS A 54 1.26 7.81 -22.86
CA HIS A 54 0.95 6.80 -23.87
C HIS A 54 0.44 5.54 -23.18
N HIS A 55 -0.57 4.91 -23.78
CA HIS A 55 -1.12 3.66 -23.28
C HIS A 55 -0.06 2.56 -23.28
N HIS A 56 0.27 2.04 -22.10
CA HIS A 56 1.16 0.90 -21.93
C HIS A 56 0.82 0.17 -20.62
N ALA A 57 1.13 -1.12 -20.57
CA ALA A 57 0.98 -1.93 -19.37
C ALA A 57 2.36 -2.21 -18.77
N VAL A 58 2.48 -2.10 -17.45
CA VAL A 58 3.69 -2.44 -16.70
C VAL A 58 3.35 -3.61 -15.78
N SER A 59 3.97 -4.77 -16.02
CA SER A 59 3.75 -5.99 -15.22
C SER A 59 4.73 -6.12 -14.04
N ALA A 60 5.55 -5.09 -13.78
CA ALA A 60 6.44 -5.10 -12.64
C ALA A 60 5.63 -5.09 -11.33
N PRO A 61 6.04 -5.86 -10.31
CA PRO A 61 5.39 -5.81 -9.00
C PRO A 61 5.53 -4.42 -8.39
N VAL A 62 4.46 -3.91 -7.81
CA VAL A 62 4.40 -2.59 -7.19
C VAL A 62 3.60 -2.64 -5.89
N GLU A 63 3.91 -1.73 -4.98
CA GLU A 63 3.27 -1.58 -3.67
C GLU A 63 2.45 -0.28 -3.61
N THR A 64 1.37 -0.28 -2.83
CA THR A 64 0.53 0.93 -2.63
C THR A 64 1.30 2.08 -1.97
N THR A 65 2.37 1.77 -1.22
CA THR A 65 3.28 2.76 -0.64
C THR A 65 4.00 3.62 -1.69
N GLN A 66 4.08 3.15 -2.93
CA GLN A 66 4.71 3.86 -4.04
C GLN A 66 3.82 4.96 -4.65
N VAL A 67 2.53 5.03 -4.28
CA VAL A 67 1.60 6.05 -4.80
C VAL A 67 2.07 7.46 -4.41
N ALA A 68 2.28 7.70 -3.10
CA ALA A 68 2.66 9.01 -2.59
C ALA A 68 3.98 9.56 -3.20
N PRO A 69 5.12 8.83 -3.21
CA PRO A 69 6.33 9.33 -3.83
C PRO A 69 6.18 9.59 -5.34
N THR A 70 5.37 8.79 -6.03
CA THR A 70 5.12 8.97 -7.47
C THR A 70 4.31 10.24 -7.74
N THR A 71 3.27 10.51 -6.95
CA THR A 71 2.48 11.75 -7.05
C THR A 71 3.37 12.98 -6.89
N LEU A 72 4.26 12.99 -5.88
CA LEU A 72 5.20 14.10 -5.68
C LEU A 72 6.11 14.27 -6.91
N ALA A 73 6.69 13.19 -7.43
CA ALA A 73 7.54 13.25 -8.61
C ALA A 73 6.81 13.78 -9.85
N LEU A 74 5.56 13.35 -10.10
CA LEU A 74 4.74 13.84 -11.21
C LEU A 74 4.39 15.33 -11.08
N LEU A 75 4.28 15.84 -9.85
CA LEU A 75 4.07 17.27 -9.56
C LEU A 75 5.37 18.09 -9.58
N GLY A 76 6.52 17.46 -9.86
CA GLY A 76 7.83 18.13 -9.82
C GLY A 76 8.35 18.41 -8.40
N LEU A 77 7.78 17.78 -7.38
CA LEU A 77 8.21 17.86 -5.99
C LEU A 77 9.21 16.76 -5.66
N ASN A 78 9.99 16.95 -4.59
CA ASN A 78 11.00 15.98 -4.16
C ASN A 78 10.36 14.83 -3.36
N PRO A 79 10.40 13.56 -3.83
CA PRO A 79 9.84 12.44 -3.09
C PRO A 79 10.50 12.22 -1.72
N ARG A 80 11.75 12.65 -1.54
CA ARG A 80 12.47 12.55 -0.25
C ARG A 80 11.93 13.48 0.83
N ASP A 81 10.97 14.34 0.51
CA ASP A 81 10.25 15.13 1.52
C ASP A 81 9.36 14.21 2.39
N LEU A 82 8.95 13.05 1.85
CA LEU A 82 8.27 12.00 2.60
C LEU A 82 9.23 11.26 3.53
N ARG A 83 8.87 11.17 4.82
CA ARG A 83 9.63 10.39 5.81
C ARG A 83 9.76 8.92 5.41
N ALA A 84 8.68 8.31 4.92
CA ALA A 84 8.66 6.90 4.51
C ALA A 84 9.74 6.62 3.44
N VAL A 85 9.84 7.47 2.42
CA VAL A 85 10.88 7.35 1.38
C VAL A 85 12.30 7.40 1.98
N ARG A 86 12.52 8.27 2.97
CA ARG A 86 13.84 8.38 3.64
C ARG A 86 14.18 7.18 4.52
N VAL A 87 13.18 6.60 5.19
CA VAL A 87 13.36 5.51 6.17
C VAL A 87 13.34 4.14 5.50
N GLU A 88 12.41 3.94 4.57
CA GLU A 88 12.08 2.65 3.96
C GLU A 88 12.68 2.52 2.55
N GLY A 89 13.12 3.62 1.94
CA GLY A 89 13.68 3.60 0.59
C GLY A 89 12.63 3.40 -0.51
N THR A 90 11.35 3.67 -0.23
CA THR A 90 10.23 3.49 -1.17
C THR A 90 10.49 4.23 -2.48
N ALA A 91 10.49 3.47 -3.59
CA ALA A 91 10.72 4.00 -4.93
C ALA A 91 9.42 4.53 -5.57
N VAL A 92 9.57 5.44 -6.54
CA VAL A 92 8.48 5.82 -7.45
C VAL A 92 8.07 4.62 -8.33
N LEU A 93 6.88 4.67 -8.91
CA LEU A 93 6.37 3.63 -9.78
C LEU A 93 7.25 3.48 -11.05
N PRO A 94 7.52 2.24 -11.49
CA PRO A 94 8.29 1.97 -12.69
C PRO A 94 7.52 2.38 -13.96
N GLY A 95 8.24 2.62 -15.05
CA GLY A 95 7.65 2.89 -16.36
C GLY A 95 7.18 4.34 -16.60
N LEU A 96 7.16 5.20 -15.57
CA LEU A 96 6.70 6.58 -15.70
C LEU A 96 7.79 7.57 -16.11
N PHE A 97 9.02 7.39 -15.59
CA PHE A 97 10.11 8.32 -15.79
C PHE A 97 11.22 7.65 -16.61
N ARG A 98 11.55 8.21 -17.77
CA ARG A 98 12.66 7.73 -18.59
C ARG A 98 13.96 8.22 -17.94
N ARG A 99 14.90 7.31 -17.62
CA ARG A 99 16.28 7.72 -17.35
C ARG A 99 16.89 8.20 -18.67
N LEU A 100 17.37 9.43 -18.69
CA LEU A 100 18.24 9.94 -19.77
C LEU A 100 19.63 9.31 -19.65
#